data_AF-A0ABD5TFX6-F1
#
_entry.id   AF-A0ABD5TFX6-F1
#
_cell.length_a   1.000
_cell.length_b   1.000
_cell.length_c   1.000
_cell.angle_alpha   90.00
_cell.angle_beta   90.00
_cell.angle_gamma   90.00
#
_symmetry.space_group_name_H-M   'P 1'
#
loop_
_entity.id
_entity.type
_entity.pdbx_description
1 polymer ?
#
loop_
_entity_poly.entity_id
_entity_poly.type
_entity_poly.pdbx_seq_one_letter_code
_entity_poly.pdbx_strand_id
1 'polypeptide(L)'
;MATSYGPLSVWTVIVAGGLATFAIRLSFIHLFGRVDDVPPWLERVLVYVPAAVLAALVAPDFAPAAATVEAVLSPELLGGAAAVLAAWRTEDVLWTVAAGMAGLHLARFLL
;
A
#
# COMPACT_ATOMS: atom_id res chain seq x y z
N MET A 1 -17.37 -19.07 -7.66
CA MET A 1 -18.20 -18.21 -8.55
C MET A 1 -17.31 -17.81 -9.72
N ALA A 2 -17.32 -18.57 -10.82
CA ALA A 2 -16.64 -18.14 -12.06
C ALA A 2 -17.54 -17.07 -12.67
N THR A 3 -17.11 -15.82 -12.64
CA THR A 3 -17.88 -14.72 -13.21
C THR A 3 -18.10 -14.97 -14.69
N SER A 4 -19.36 -15.15 -15.11
CA SER A 4 -19.74 -15.40 -16.51
C SER A 4 -19.67 -14.11 -17.35
N TYR A 5 -18.51 -13.46 -17.36
CA TYR A 5 -18.28 -12.29 -18.20
C TYR A 5 -17.99 -12.76 -19.63
N GLY A 6 -18.76 -12.28 -20.60
CA GLY A 6 -18.55 -12.60 -22.01
C GLY A 6 -17.18 -12.09 -22.47
N PRO A 7 -16.51 -12.74 -23.44
CA PRO A 7 -15.17 -12.34 -23.90
C PRO A 7 -15.07 -10.86 -24.26
N LEU A 8 -16.12 -10.32 -24.90
CA LEU A 8 -16.20 -8.90 -25.25
C LEU A 8 -16.14 -7.98 -24.02
N SER A 9 -16.87 -8.29 -22.94
CA SER A 9 -16.85 -7.47 -21.72
C SER A 9 -15.48 -7.43 -21.07
N VAL A 10 -14.75 -8.57 -21.04
CA VAL A 10 -13.39 -8.63 -20.51
C VAL A 10 -12.45 -7.77 -21.35
N TRP A 11 -12.50 -7.91 -22.68
CA TRP A 11 -11.69 -7.09 -23.58
C TRP A 11 -12.00 -5.60 -23.48
N THR A 12 -13.28 -5.24 -23.34
CA THR A 12 -13.68 -3.83 -23.14
C THR A 12 -13.07 -3.27 -21.86
N VAL A 13 -13.11 -4.00 -20.74
CA VAL A 13 -12.52 -3.54 -19.46
C VAL A 13 -10.99 -3.43 -19.57
N ILE A 14 -10.33 -4.39 -20.21
CA ILE A 14 -8.87 -4.35 -20.42
C ILE A 14 -8.48 -3.12 -21.24
N VAL A 15 -9.14 -2.91 -22.38
CA VAL A 15 -8.83 -1.77 -23.27
C VAL A 15 -9.18 -0.45 -22.59
N ALA A 16 -10.33 -0.35 -21.93
CA ALA A 16 -10.73 0.86 -21.21
C ALA A 16 -9.77 1.18 -20.06
N GLY A 17 -9.39 0.19 -19.24
CA GLY A 17 -8.42 0.36 -18.15
C GLY A 17 -7.02 0.72 -18.65
N GLY A 18 -6.58 0.09 -19.74
CA GLY A 18 -5.32 0.42 -20.41
C GLY A 18 -5.32 1.85 -20.92
N LEU A 19 -6.38 2.26 -21.63
CA LEU A 19 -6.50 3.61 -22.18
C LEU A 19 -6.59 4.67 -21.06
N ALA A 20 -7.34 4.41 -20.00
CA ALA A 20 -7.44 5.29 -18.84
C ALA A 20 -6.08 5.48 -18.16
N THR A 21 -5.36 4.40 -17.89
CA THR A 21 -4.02 4.46 -17.27
C THR A 21 -3.02 5.21 -18.15
N PHE A 22 -3.07 4.94 -19.46
CA PHE A 22 -2.23 5.63 -20.44
C PHE A 22 -2.55 7.12 -20.52
N ALA A 23 -3.84 7.49 -20.53
CA ALA A 23 -4.29 8.88 -20.56
C ALA A 23 -3.83 9.66 -19.32
N ILE A 24 -3.87 9.06 -18.12
CA ILE A 24 -3.33 9.65 -16.89
C ILE A 24 -1.83 9.90 -17.06
N ARG A 25 -1.06 8.89 -17.49
CA ARG A 25 0.39 9.03 -17.69
C ARG A 25 0.72 10.10 -18.74
N LEU A 26 -0.04 10.15 -19.84
CA LEU A 26 0.16 11.11 -20.93
C LEU A 26 -0.21 12.53 -20.51
N SER A 27 -1.18 12.69 -19.61
CA SER A 27 -1.53 13.99 -19.01
C SER A 27 -0.35 14.58 -18.25
N PHE A 28 0.39 13.78 -17.48
CA PHE A 28 1.62 14.24 -16.83
C PHE A 28 2.70 14.61 -17.86
N ILE A 29 2.97 13.75 -18.85
CA ILE A 29 4.00 14.05 -19.88
C ILE A 29 3.67 15.34 -20.65
N HIS A 30 2.41 15.54 -21.02
CA HIS A 30 1.97 16.75 -21.72
C HIS A 30 2.02 17.99 -20.81
N LEU A 31 1.71 17.84 -19.51
CA LEU A 31 1.81 18.90 -18.52
C LEU A 31 3.28 19.29 -18.26
N PHE A 32 4.18 18.31 -18.14
CA PHE A 32 5.63 18.54 -18.03
C PHE A 32 6.24 19.21 -19.26
N GLY A 33 5.67 19.00 -20.45
CA GLY A 33 6.06 19.73 -21.66
C GLY A 33 5.56 21.18 -21.73
N ARG A 34 4.71 21.61 -20.79
CA ARG A 34 4.10 22.96 -20.75
C ARG A 34 4.44 23.73 -19.48
N VAL A 35 4.91 23.04 -18.45
CA VAL A 35 5.39 23.59 -17.18
C VAL A 35 6.90 23.43 -17.20
N ASP A 36 7.60 24.48 -17.65
CA ASP A 36 9.07 24.46 -17.85
C ASP A 36 9.86 24.19 -16.55
N ASP A 37 9.28 24.47 -15.38
CA ASP A 37 9.88 24.20 -14.07
C ASP A 37 8.86 23.65 -13.07
N VAL A 38 9.11 22.44 -12.55
CA VAL A 38 8.35 21.90 -11.41
C VAL A 38 8.84 22.58 -10.13
N PRO A 39 7.94 23.10 -9.28
CA PRO A 39 8.34 23.71 -8.03
C PRO A 39 9.15 22.73 -7.14
N PRO A 40 10.26 23.15 -6.53
CA PRO A 40 11.13 22.26 -5.74
C PRO A 40 10.44 21.57 -4.55
N TRP A 41 9.37 22.17 -4.02
CA TRP A 41 8.57 21.57 -2.95
C TRP A 41 7.75 20.37 -3.44
N LEU A 42 7.29 20.41 -4.70
CA LEU A 42 6.48 19.35 -5.29
C LEU A 42 7.35 18.13 -5.61
N GLU A 43 8.55 18.33 -6.17
CA GLU A 43 9.51 17.24 -6.41
C GLU A 43 9.84 16.48 -5.13
N ARG A 44 10.08 17.21 -4.02
CA ARG A 44 10.35 16.60 -2.72
C ARG A 44 9.19 15.72 -2.25
N VAL A 45 7.94 16.15 -2.44
CA VAL A 45 6.76 15.36 -2.06
C VAL A 45 6.59 14.15 -2.98
N LEU A 46 6.83 14.29 -4.28
CA LEU A 46 6.65 13.22 -5.27
C LEU A 46 7.58 12.02 -5.02
N VAL A 47 8.80 12.25 -4.48
CA VAL A 47 9.72 11.16 -4.09
C VAL A 47 9.12 10.26 -3.00
N TYR A 48 8.26 10.78 -2.13
CA TYR A 48 7.62 10.00 -1.06
C TYR A 48 6.33 9.29 -1.48
N VAL A 49 5.82 9.55 -2.68
CA VAL A 49 4.57 8.94 -3.17
C VAL A 49 4.60 7.41 -3.12
N PRO A 50 5.64 6.70 -3.59
CA PRO A 50 5.66 5.24 -3.54
C PRO A 50 5.55 4.70 -2.11
N ALA A 51 6.30 5.28 -1.16
CA ALA A 51 6.26 4.88 0.24
C ALA A 51 4.90 5.20 0.88
N ALA A 52 4.33 6.36 0.59
CA ALA A 52 3.01 6.77 1.08
C ALA A 52 1.89 5.85 0.55
N VAL A 53 1.96 5.44 -0.72
CA VAL A 53 1.00 4.50 -1.31
C VAL A 53 1.09 3.13 -0.63
N LEU A 54 2.30 2.62 -0.39
CA LEU A 54 2.47 1.35 0.35
C LEU A 54 1.90 1.45 1.77
N ALA A 55 2.15 2.56 2.47
CA ALA A 55 1.56 2.80 3.78
C ALA A 55 0.02 2.87 3.71
N ALA A 56 -0.54 3.55 2.72
CA ALA A 56 -1.99 3.67 2.53
C ALA A 56 -2.66 2.33 2.17
N LEU A 57 -1.97 1.43 1.47
CA LEU A 57 -2.46 0.09 1.17
C LEU A 57 -2.55 -0.79 2.42
N VAL A 58 -1.59 -0.63 3.34
CA VAL A 58 -1.42 -1.51 4.50
C VAL A 58 -2.13 -0.96 5.75
N ALA A 59 -2.21 0.37 5.92
CA ALA A 59 -2.85 1.02 7.06
C ALA A 59 -4.29 0.57 7.39
N PRO A 60 -5.21 0.37 6.42
CA PRO A 60 -6.58 -0.04 6.76
C PRO A 60 -6.66 -1.42 7.41
N ASP A 61 -5.70 -2.30 7.14
CA ASP A 61 -5.67 -3.65 7.75
C ASP A 61 -5.38 -3.60 9.26
N PHE A 62 -4.84 -2.49 9.76
CA PHE A 62 -4.58 -2.27 11.18
C PHE A 62 -5.70 -1.51 11.90
N ALA A 63 -6.75 -1.08 11.19
CA ALA A 63 -7.86 -0.33 11.78
C ALA A 63 -8.94 -1.31 12.31
N PRO A 64 -9.11 -1.43 13.64
CA PRO A 64 -10.14 -2.31 14.18
C PRO A 64 -11.54 -1.74 13.94
N ALA A 65 -12.51 -2.62 13.67
CA ALA A 65 -13.90 -2.25 13.42
C ALA A 65 -14.61 -1.65 14.66
N ALA A 66 -14.12 -1.95 15.86
CA ALA A 66 -14.61 -1.41 17.12
C ALA A 66 -13.44 -1.09 18.05
N ALA A 67 -13.51 0.04 18.77
CA ALA A 67 -12.49 0.46 19.73
C ALA A 67 -12.66 -0.26 21.08
N THR A 68 -12.43 -1.58 21.10
CA THR A 68 -12.44 -2.40 22.32
C THR A 68 -11.02 -2.62 22.84
N VAL A 69 -10.89 -3.03 24.11
CA VAL A 69 -9.57 -3.36 24.70
C VAL A 69 -8.93 -4.54 23.96
N GLU A 70 -9.73 -5.52 23.54
CA GLU A 70 -9.29 -6.67 22.74
C GLU A 70 -8.79 -6.25 21.36
N ALA A 71 -9.37 -5.19 20.78
CA ALA A 71 -8.94 -4.68 19.49
C ALA A 71 -7.52 -4.11 19.51
N VAL A 72 -7.08 -3.54 20.64
CA VAL A 72 -5.72 -3.01 20.84
C VAL A 72 -4.69 -4.16 20.97
N LEU A 73 -5.13 -5.33 21.45
CA LEU A 73 -4.30 -6.53 21.59
C LEU A 73 -4.46 -7.50 20.41
N SER A 74 -4.97 -7.02 19.27
CA SER A 74 -5.13 -7.87 18.09
C SER A 74 -3.78 -8.40 17.59
N PRO A 75 -3.71 -9.67 17.13
CA PRO A 75 -2.48 -10.23 16.59
C PRO A 75 -1.87 -9.42 15.45
N GLU A 76 -2.72 -8.79 14.63
CA GLU A 76 -2.33 -7.89 13.55
C GLU A 76 -1.52 -6.71 14.10
N LEU A 77 -2.05 -5.96 15.07
CA LEU A 77 -1.35 -4.82 15.69
C LEU A 77 -0.05 -5.24 16.38
N LEU A 78 -0.04 -6.39 17.05
CA LEU A 78 1.17 -6.92 17.70
C LEU A 78 2.26 -7.29 16.68
N GLY A 79 1.88 -7.93 15.56
CA GLY A 79 2.78 -8.21 14.45
C GLY A 79 3.30 -6.94 13.78
N GLY A 80 2.42 -5.95 13.56
CA GLY A 80 2.81 -4.63 13.05
C GLY A 80 3.78 -3.89 13.96
N ALA A 81 3.53 -3.90 15.27
CA ALA A 81 4.43 -3.30 16.25
C ALA A 81 5.81 -3.99 16.24
N ALA A 82 5.86 -5.32 16.15
CA ALA A 82 7.12 -6.06 16.02
C ALA A 82 7.88 -5.68 14.73
N ALA A 83 7.17 -5.52 13.61
CA ALA A 83 7.77 -5.07 12.35
C ALA A 83 8.35 -3.65 12.46
N VAL A 84 7.63 -2.71 13.08
CA VAL A 84 8.09 -1.33 13.29
C VAL A 84 9.32 -1.28 14.20
N LEU A 85 9.30 -2.04 15.31
CA LEU A 85 10.44 -2.12 16.22
C LEU A 85 11.68 -2.71 15.53
N ALA A 86 11.51 -3.75 14.72
CA ALA A 86 12.59 -4.30 13.92
C ALA A 86 13.12 -3.27 12.92
N ALA A 87 12.23 -2.54 12.23
CA ALA A 87 12.60 -1.53 11.22
C ALA A 87 13.48 -0.43 11.84
N TRP A 88 13.09 0.06 13.01
CA TRP A 88 13.87 1.06 13.75
C TRP A 88 15.21 0.55 14.27
N ARG A 89 15.36 -0.76 14.48
CA ARG A 89 16.58 -1.33 15.06
C ARG A 89 17.58 -1.82 14.03
N THR A 90 17.11 -2.42 12.95
CA THR A 90 17.95 -3.10 11.96
C THR A 90 18.12 -2.33 10.66
N GLU A 91 17.21 -1.40 10.33
CA GLU A 91 17.13 -0.71 9.03
C GLU A 91 17.15 -1.70 7.84
N ASP A 92 16.79 -2.97 8.08
CA ASP A 92 16.87 -4.07 7.12
C ASP A 92 15.48 -4.67 6.86
N VAL A 93 15.06 -4.59 5.60
CA VAL A 93 13.75 -5.07 5.13
C VAL A 93 13.52 -6.55 5.46
N LEU A 94 14.55 -7.40 5.34
CA LEU A 94 14.37 -8.83 5.58
C LEU A 94 14.03 -9.12 7.06
N TRP A 95 14.72 -8.41 7.97
CA TRP A 95 14.47 -8.49 9.40
C TRP A 95 13.11 -7.92 9.78
N THR A 96 12.65 -6.85 9.13
CA THR A 96 11.31 -6.29 9.38
C THR A 96 10.19 -7.27 9.05
N VAL A 97 10.29 -7.92 7.88
CA VAL A 97 9.30 -8.90 7.44
C VAL A 97 9.34 -10.13 8.34
N ALA A 98 10.54 -10.64 8.66
CA ALA A 98 10.70 -11.80 9.53
C ALA A 98 10.13 -11.54 10.94
N ALA A 99 10.44 -10.38 11.53
CA ALA A 99 9.94 -10.01 12.85
C ALA A 99 8.42 -9.79 12.86
N GLY A 100 7.87 -9.13 11.84
CA GLY A 100 6.43 -8.93 11.71
C GLY A 100 5.67 -10.24 11.57
N MET A 101 6.14 -11.14 10.70
CA MET A 101 5.56 -12.47 10.52
C MET A 101 5.64 -13.30 11.80
N ALA A 102 6.81 -13.34 12.44
CA ALA A 102 6.99 -14.07 13.69
C ALA A 102 6.09 -13.51 14.80
N GLY A 103 6.02 -12.18 14.95
CA GLY A 103 5.16 -11.51 15.91
C GLY A 103 3.68 -11.80 15.67
N LEU A 104 3.22 -11.72 14.42
CA LEU A 104 1.85 -12.03 14.03
C LEU A 104 1.49 -13.49 14.37
N HIS A 105 2.32 -14.44 13.94
CA HIS A 105 2.06 -15.86 14.15
C HIS A 105 2.09 -16.24 15.63
N LEU A 106 3.02 -15.67 16.40
CA LEU A 106 3.12 -15.92 17.83
C LEU A 106 1.93 -15.31 18.58
N ALA A 107 1.50 -14.10 18.21
CA ALA A 107 0.31 -13.49 18.79
C ALA A 107 -0.97 -14.29 18.46
N ARG A 108 -1.12 -14.75 17.22
CA ARG A 108 -2.25 -15.62 16.81
C ARG A 108 -2.25 -17.00 17.47
N PHE A 109 -1.10 -17.47 17.93
CA PHE A 109 -1.00 -18.75 18.62
C PHE A 109 -1.36 -18.64 20.10
N LEU A 110 -1.10 -17.48 20.72
CA LEU A 110 -1.31 -17.25 22.16
C LEU A 110 -2.69 -16.66 22.50
N LEU A 111 -3.33 -15.96 21.56
CA LEU A 111 -4.65 -15.32 21.71
C LEU A 111 -5.72 -16.08 20.93
#